data_AF-J0XXQ8-F1
#
_entry.id   AF-J0XXQ8-F1
#
_cell.length_a   1.000
_cell.length_b   1.000
_cell.length_c   1.000
_cell.angle_alpha   90.00
_cell.angle_beta   90.00
_cell.angle_gamma   90.00
#
_symmetry.space_group_name_H-M   'P 1'
#
loop_
_entity.id
_entity.type
_entity.pdbx_description
1 polymer ?
#
loop_
_entity_poly.entity_id
_entity_poly.type
_entity_poly.pdbx_seq_one_letter_code
_entity_poly.pdbx_strand_id
1 'polypeptide(L)'
;MRLFSSSLLIALMTSFFLMSCGGGDPTASNPDIAKMSDEAKAEMDKMSTGACECLSNHGDELTAFVDEALPLLKEAQTKEDANPMEVMGKLMGSMAKMKAFGECFQKVGDNVNEELLDEEMKKIIGEDADGKVKEKKQMEIINAFLGKNCPKEQKVFQKFMDFGKEMEALQNKGKE
;
A
#
# COMPACT_ATOMS: atom_id res chain seq x y z
N MET A 1 -45.95 6.66 32.49
CA MET A 1 -46.06 5.35 31.82
C MET A 1 -45.91 5.60 30.32
N ARG A 2 -44.81 5.12 29.73
CA ARG A 2 -44.80 4.06 28.68
C ARG A 2 -45.50 4.53 27.39
N LEU A 3 -44.88 4.63 26.23
CA LEU A 3 -43.65 4.04 25.71
C LEU A 3 -43.15 4.95 24.58
N PHE A 4 -41.86 5.25 24.63
CA PHE A 4 -41.08 5.59 23.43
C PHE A 4 -41.34 4.50 22.40
N SER A 5 -41.96 4.85 21.28
CA SER A 5 -42.24 3.90 20.21
C SER A 5 -40.93 3.42 19.61
N SER A 6 -40.80 2.11 19.56
CA SER A 6 -39.61 1.31 19.27
C SER A 6 -38.99 1.51 17.88
N SER A 7 -39.40 2.51 17.12
CA SER A 7 -38.95 2.78 15.75
C SER A 7 -37.73 3.72 15.71
N LEU A 8 -37.56 4.61 16.69
CA LEU A 8 -36.43 5.54 16.73
C LEU A 8 -35.16 4.90 17.35
N LEU A 9 -35.35 3.96 18.27
CA LEU A 9 -34.23 3.22 18.89
C LEU A 9 -33.64 2.15 17.96
N ILE A 10 -34.42 1.58 17.03
CA ILE A 10 -33.90 0.64 16.04
C ILE A 10 -33.09 1.37 14.96
N ALA A 11 -33.47 2.59 14.58
CA ALA A 11 -32.69 3.41 13.65
C ALA A 11 -31.34 3.86 14.25
N LEU A 12 -31.27 4.08 15.56
CA LEU A 12 -30.01 4.41 16.24
C LEU A 12 -29.14 3.17 16.53
N MET A 13 -29.73 1.99 16.73
CA MET A 13 -28.99 0.74 16.92
C MET A 13 -28.41 0.18 15.62
N THR A 14 -29.02 0.42 14.45
CA THR A 14 -28.38 0.06 13.15
C THR A 14 -27.27 1.02 12.76
N SER A 15 -27.32 2.28 13.21
CA SER A 15 -26.18 3.21 13.06
C SER A 15 -25.02 2.88 14.01
N PHE A 16 -25.30 2.31 15.19
CA PHE A 16 -24.24 1.92 16.14
C PHE A 16 -23.64 0.53 15.88
N PHE A 17 -24.38 -0.43 15.30
CA PHE A 17 -23.81 -1.73 14.89
C PHE A 17 -22.94 -1.66 13.63
N LEU A 18 -23.04 -0.60 12.83
CA LEU A 18 -22.13 -0.37 11.68
C LEU A 18 -20.90 0.48 12.03
N MET A 19 -20.79 1.01 13.25
CA MET A 19 -19.66 1.85 13.69
C MET A 19 -18.93 1.33 14.95
N SER A 20 -19.27 0.15 15.46
CA SER A 20 -18.67 -0.39 16.70
C SER A 20 -18.11 -1.83 16.63
N CYS A 21 -17.80 -2.33 15.43
CA CYS A 21 -16.79 -3.39 15.28
C CYS A 21 -15.54 -2.76 14.65
N GLY A 22 -14.69 -2.18 15.50
CA GLY A 22 -13.36 -1.71 15.10
C GLY A 22 -12.56 -2.89 14.54
N GLY A 23 -12.33 -2.88 13.23
CA GLY A 23 -11.70 -3.98 12.47
C GLY A 23 -12.61 -4.62 11.43
N GLY A 24 -13.49 -3.84 10.77
CA GLY A 24 -14.18 -4.32 9.57
C GLY A 24 -13.19 -4.60 8.44
N ASP A 25 -13.48 -5.61 7.62
CA ASP A 25 -12.67 -5.97 6.45
C ASP A 25 -12.48 -4.73 5.55
N PRO A 26 -11.25 -4.19 5.43
CA PRO A 26 -10.99 -2.97 4.66
C PRO A 26 -11.38 -3.13 3.18
N THR A 27 -11.38 -4.37 2.67
CA THR A 27 -11.78 -4.67 1.29
C THR A 27 -13.29 -4.53 1.10
N ALA A 28 -14.09 -4.84 2.12
CA ALA A 28 -15.56 -4.74 2.06
C ALA A 28 -16.07 -3.31 2.03
N SER A 29 -15.28 -2.36 2.56
CA SER A 29 -15.60 -0.93 2.54
C SER A 29 -15.13 -0.18 1.29
N ASN A 30 -14.39 -0.84 0.39
CA ASN A 30 -13.81 -0.19 -0.79
C ASN A 30 -14.71 -0.38 -2.04
N PRO A 31 -15.31 0.70 -2.58
CA PRO A 31 -16.24 0.59 -3.72
C PRO A 31 -15.56 0.19 -5.04
N ASP A 32 -14.24 0.36 -5.14
CA ASP A 32 -13.47 -0.06 -6.30
C ASP A 32 -13.13 -1.56 -6.23
N ILE A 33 -12.85 -2.10 -5.04
CA ILE A 33 -12.71 -3.56 -4.84
C ILE A 33 -14.02 -4.28 -5.09
N ALA A 34 -15.16 -3.67 -4.76
CA ALA A 34 -16.48 -4.24 -5.06
C ALA A 34 -16.72 -4.45 -6.58
N LYS A 35 -16.01 -3.71 -7.45
CA LYS A 35 -16.09 -3.83 -8.91
C LYS A 35 -15.15 -4.88 -9.48
N MET A 36 -14.17 -5.35 -8.70
CA MET A 36 -13.25 -6.41 -9.14
C MET A 36 -14.01 -7.73 -9.31
N SER A 37 -13.60 -8.52 -10.31
CA SER A 37 -13.99 -9.92 -10.40
C SER A 37 -13.55 -10.71 -9.15
N ASP A 38 -14.23 -11.81 -8.86
CA ASP A 38 -13.88 -12.63 -7.71
C ASP A 38 -12.53 -13.33 -7.90
N GLU A 39 -12.19 -13.66 -9.14
CA GLU A 39 -10.86 -14.17 -9.52
C GLU A 39 -9.77 -13.15 -9.21
N ALA A 40 -9.97 -11.87 -9.54
CA ALA A 40 -8.99 -10.83 -9.28
C ALA A 40 -8.89 -10.49 -7.78
N LYS A 41 -10.00 -10.54 -7.04
CA LYS A 41 -9.95 -10.45 -5.57
C LYS A 41 -9.14 -11.60 -4.98
N ALA A 42 -9.28 -12.82 -5.50
CA ALA A 42 -8.51 -13.97 -5.04
C ALA A 42 -7.01 -13.81 -5.33
N GLU A 43 -6.64 -13.31 -6.51
CA GLU A 43 -5.24 -13.00 -6.86
C GLU A 43 -4.67 -11.86 -5.98
N MET A 44 -5.44 -10.80 -5.70
CA MET A 44 -5.03 -9.75 -4.75
C MET A 44 -4.88 -10.27 -3.32
N ASP A 45 -5.76 -11.17 -2.88
CA ASP A 45 -5.70 -11.80 -1.56
C ASP A 45 -4.45 -12.68 -1.44
N LYS A 46 -4.15 -13.45 -2.49
CA LYS A 46 -2.91 -14.23 -2.61
C LYS A 46 -1.66 -13.33 -2.60
N MET A 47 -1.65 -12.27 -3.40
CA MET A 47 -0.57 -11.29 -3.46
C MET A 47 -0.33 -10.64 -2.09
N SER A 48 -1.37 -10.15 -1.45
CA SER A 48 -1.27 -9.47 -0.15
C SER A 48 -0.89 -10.42 0.98
N THR A 49 -1.33 -11.68 0.94
CA THR A 49 -0.90 -12.71 1.89
C THR A 49 0.59 -13.02 1.72
N GLY A 50 1.05 -13.25 0.48
CA GLY A 50 2.47 -13.47 0.21
C GLY A 50 3.35 -12.26 0.59
N ALA A 51 2.89 -11.05 0.25
CA ALA A 51 3.55 -9.82 0.67
C ALA A 51 3.61 -9.70 2.21
N CYS A 52 2.56 -10.13 2.91
CA CYS A 52 2.54 -10.14 4.36
C CYS A 52 3.57 -11.09 4.96
N GLU A 53 3.73 -12.29 4.39
CA GLU A 53 4.78 -13.23 4.80
C GLU A 53 6.17 -12.63 4.58
N CYS A 54 6.40 -11.97 3.44
CA CYS A 54 7.67 -11.27 3.18
C CYS A 54 7.93 -10.15 4.18
N LEU A 55 6.92 -9.34 4.50
CA LEU A 55 7.02 -8.28 5.51
C LEU A 55 7.23 -8.85 6.92
N SER A 56 6.63 -9.99 7.24
CA SER A 56 6.82 -10.63 8.54
C SER A 56 8.24 -11.19 8.70
N ASN A 57 8.83 -11.71 7.62
CA ASN A 57 10.16 -12.32 7.64
C ASN A 57 11.30 -11.31 7.47
N HIS A 58 11.06 -10.22 6.75
CA HIS A 58 12.10 -9.24 6.36
C HIS A 58 11.76 -7.79 6.74
N GLY A 59 10.65 -7.58 7.45
CA GLY A 59 10.16 -6.23 7.77
C GLY A 59 11.09 -5.43 8.67
N ASP A 60 11.84 -6.08 9.57
CA ASP A 60 12.80 -5.39 10.43
C ASP A 60 13.98 -4.82 9.62
N GLU A 61 14.54 -5.60 8.69
CA GLU A 61 15.62 -5.18 7.79
C GLU A 61 15.14 -4.09 6.83
N LEU A 62 13.92 -4.25 6.29
CA LEU A 62 13.27 -3.25 5.46
C LEU A 62 13.05 -1.94 6.23
N THR A 63 12.56 -2.04 7.47
CA THR A 63 12.34 -0.89 8.37
C THR A 63 13.65 -0.16 8.66
N ALA A 64 14.71 -0.89 8.99
CA ALA A 64 16.02 -0.32 9.24
C ALA A 64 16.58 0.41 8.01
N PHE A 65 16.36 -0.15 6.81
CA PHE A 65 16.72 0.52 5.57
C PHE A 65 15.92 1.81 5.36
N VAL A 66 14.58 1.77 5.42
CA VAL A 66 13.75 2.95 5.12
C VAL A 66 13.95 4.05 6.16
N ASP A 67 14.20 3.72 7.42
CA ASP A 67 14.47 4.69 8.48
C ASP A 67 15.83 5.41 8.29
N GLU A 68 16.79 4.76 7.62
CA GLU A 68 18.06 5.36 7.21
C GLU A 68 17.91 6.18 5.91
N ALA A 69 17.16 5.64 4.94
CA ALA A 69 17.06 6.21 3.60
C ALA A 69 16.14 7.43 3.51
N LEU A 70 14.97 7.38 4.16
CA LEU A 70 13.98 8.46 4.07
C LEU A 70 14.51 9.83 4.52
N PRO A 71 15.24 9.96 5.65
CA PRO A 71 15.82 11.23 6.05
C PRO A 71 16.79 11.80 5.01
N LEU A 72 17.65 10.95 4.44
CA LEU A 72 18.62 11.34 3.42
C LEU A 72 17.92 11.87 2.16
N LEU A 73 16.87 11.19 1.72
CA LEU A 73 16.08 11.61 0.56
C LEU A 73 15.36 12.93 0.83
N LYS A 74 14.70 13.07 1.98
CA LYS A 74 13.98 14.29 2.35
C LYS A 74 14.93 15.49 2.47
N GLU A 75 16.12 15.29 3.05
CA GLU A 75 17.14 16.33 3.10
C GLU A 75 17.58 16.76 1.68
N ALA A 76 17.79 15.79 0.78
CA ALA A 76 18.15 16.06 -0.62
C ALA A 76 17.04 16.82 -1.39
N GLN A 77 15.76 16.60 -1.06
CA GLN A 77 14.68 17.39 -1.64
C GLN A 77 14.77 18.86 -1.21
N THR A 78 15.12 19.13 0.05
CA THR A 78 15.18 20.50 0.60
C THR A 78 16.40 21.32 0.14
N LYS A 79 17.46 20.68 -0.35
CA LYS A 79 18.68 21.35 -0.83
C LYS A 79 18.62 21.58 -2.33
N GLU A 80 18.70 22.83 -2.80
CA GLU A 80 18.66 23.15 -4.24
C GLU A 80 19.82 22.52 -5.03
N ASP A 81 20.98 22.35 -4.40
CA ASP A 81 22.21 21.81 -4.98
C ASP A 81 22.44 20.31 -4.70
N ALA A 82 21.44 19.60 -4.18
CA ALA A 82 21.58 18.18 -3.88
C ALA A 82 21.90 17.38 -5.16
N ASN A 83 23.05 16.71 -5.17
CA ASN A 83 23.43 15.82 -6.26
C ASN A 83 22.76 14.44 -6.08
N PRO A 84 21.85 14.03 -6.97
CA PRO A 84 21.17 12.73 -6.88
C PRO A 84 22.13 11.55 -6.86
N MET A 85 23.27 11.62 -7.58
CA MET A 85 24.25 10.53 -7.59
C MET A 85 24.96 10.36 -6.24
N GLU A 86 25.23 11.46 -5.53
CA GLU A 86 25.85 11.38 -4.20
C GLU A 86 24.89 10.76 -3.18
N VAL A 87 23.62 11.17 -3.22
CA VAL A 87 22.57 10.62 -2.36
C VAL A 87 22.38 9.13 -2.64
N MET A 88 22.29 8.74 -3.92
CA MET A 88 22.23 7.34 -4.33
C MET A 88 23.48 6.54 -3.89
N GLY A 89 24.67 7.15 -3.96
CA GLY A 89 25.91 6.56 -3.46
C GLY A 89 25.85 6.22 -1.97
N LYS A 90 25.27 7.10 -1.16
CA LYS A 90 25.04 6.85 0.28
C LYS A 90 24.05 5.72 0.50
N LEU A 91 23.00 5.64 -0.31
CA LEU A 91 21.97 4.59 -0.21
C LEU A 91 22.47 3.21 -0.65
N MET A 92 23.39 3.12 -1.62
CA MET A 92 23.89 1.85 -2.15
C MET A 92 24.48 0.94 -1.06
N GLY A 93 25.15 1.51 -0.05
CA GLY A 93 25.70 0.74 1.07
C GLY A 93 24.64 -0.01 1.90
N SER A 94 23.42 0.51 1.92
CA SER A 94 22.31 -0.05 2.72
C SER A 94 21.29 -0.80 1.86
N MET A 95 21.34 -0.70 0.53
CA MET A 95 20.43 -1.44 -0.37
C MET A 95 20.51 -2.96 -0.22
N ALA A 96 21.65 -3.50 0.23
CA ALA A 96 21.78 -4.93 0.51
C ALA A 96 20.75 -5.44 1.55
N LYS A 97 20.31 -4.57 2.48
CA LYS A 97 19.31 -4.88 3.50
C LYS A 97 17.91 -5.13 2.91
N MET A 98 17.62 -4.61 1.71
CA MET A 98 16.35 -4.84 1.03
C MET A 98 16.35 -6.09 0.15
N LYS A 99 17.51 -6.71 -0.08
CA LYS A 99 17.64 -7.77 -1.08
C LYS A 99 16.72 -8.95 -0.79
N ALA A 100 16.72 -9.45 0.45
CA ALA A 100 15.89 -10.59 0.82
C ALA A 100 14.39 -10.28 0.72
N PHE A 101 13.98 -9.08 1.14
CA PHE A 101 12.61 -8.61 0.95
C PHE A 101 12.23 -8.54 -0.53
N GLY A 102 13.09 -7.97 -1.39
CA GLY A 102 12.87 -7.86 -2.83
C GLY A 102 12.76 -9.22 -3.51
N GLU A 103 13.65 -10.17 -3.20
CA GLU A 103 13.59 -11.54 -3.71
C GLU A 103 12.31 -12.28 -3.25
N CYS A 104 11.88 -12.05 -2.01
CA CYS A 104 10.63 -12.61 -1.51
C CYS A 104 9.43 -12.03 -2.25
N PHE A 105 9.33 -10.70 -2.34
CA PHE A 105 8.22 -10.01 -2.99
C PHE A 105 8.14 -10.32 -4.49
N GLN A 106 9.29 -10.46 -5.16
CA GLN A 106 9.33 -10.89 -6.57
C GLN A 106 8.69 -12.27 -6.75
N LYS A 107 9.00 -13.24 -5.88
CA LYS A 107 8.36 -14.57 -5.93
C LYS A 107 6.86 -14.51 -5.69
N VAL A 108 6.38 -13.55 -4.91
CA VAL A 108 4.92 -13.34 -4.76
C VAL A 108 4.33 -12.92 -6.10
N GLY A 109 4.98 -11.97 -6.80
CA GLY A 109 4.62 -11.55 -8.16
C GLY A 109 4.59 -12.70 -9.16
N ASP A 110 5.63 -13.54 -9.18
CA ASP A 110 5.73 -14.71 -10.06
C ASP A 110 4.60 -15.74 -9.85
N ASN A 111 3.93 -15.69 -8.69
CA ASN A 111 2.87 -16.61 -8.32
C ASN A 111 1.47 -16.04 -8.51
N VAL A 112 1.30 -14.80 -8.95
CA VAL A 112 -0.01 -14.20 -9.18
C VAL A 112 -0.25 -13.93 -10.66
N ASN A 113 -1.52 -13.87 -11.05
CA ASN A 113 -1.87 -13.49 -12.42
C ASN A 113 -1.82 -11.97 -12.58
N GLU A 114 -0.62 -11.44 -12.86
CA GLU A 114 -0.39 -9.99 -13.02
C GLU A 114 -1.22 -9.39 -14.17
N GLU A 115 -1.38 -10.10 -15.29
CA GLU A 115 -2.18 -9.64 -16.43
C GLU A 115 -3.65 -9.42 -16.03
N LEU A 116 -4.24 -10.36 -15.29
CA LEU A 116 -5.59 -10.23 -14.76
C LEU A 116 -5.72 -9.03 -13.81
N LEU A 117 -4.78 -8.86 -12.89
CA LEU A 117 -4.79 -7.74 -11.96
C LEU A 117 -4.67 -6.40 -12.69
N ASP A 118 -3.81 -6.31 -13.70
CA ASP A 118 -3.63 -5.11 -14.51
C ASP A 118 -4.88 -4.76 -15.33
N GLU A 119 -5.52 -5.75 -15.95
CA GLU A 119 -6.78 -5.54 -16.67
C GLU A 119 -7.90 -5.04 -15.76
N GLU A 120 -8.04 -5.62 -14.57
CA GLU A 120 -9.06 -5.21 -13.61
C GLU A 120 -8.78 -3.82 -13.05
N MET A 121 -7.52 -3.50 -12.76
CA MET A 121 -7.12 -2.16 -12.34
C MET A 121 -7.41 -1.13 -13.44
N LYS A 122 -7.16 -1.44 -14.72
CA LYS A 122 -7.53 -0.57 -15.85
C LYS A 122 -9.04 -0.34 -15.93
N LYS A 123 -9.86 -1.38 -15.74
CA LYS A 123 -11.33 -1.26 -15.74
C LYS A 123 -11.83 -0.34 -14.61
N ILE A 124 -11.19 -0.40 -13.44
CA ILE A 124 -11.58 0.35 -12.25
C ILE A 124 -11.14 1.81 -12.31
N ILE A 125 -9.93 2.04 -12.81
CA ILE A 125 -9.28 3.35 -12.81
C ILE A 125 -9.65 4.14 -14.08
N GLY A 126 -9.86 3.43 -15.19
CA GLY A 126 -10.00 3.98 -16.54
C GLY A 126 -8.65 4.04 -17.25
N GLU A 127 -8.63 3.68 -18.54
CA GLU A 127 -7.40 3.64 -19.36
C GLU A 127 -6.76 5.02 -19.52
N ASP A 128 -7.57 6.09 -19.52
CA ASP A 128 -7.13 7.48 -19.73
C ASP A 128 -6.92 8.27 -18.42
N ALA A 129 -6.90 7.60 -17.27
CA ALA A 129 -6.71 8.28 -16.00
C ALA A 129 -5.31 8.90 -15.88
N ASP A 130 -5.24 10.08 -15.28
CA ASP A 130 -3.97 10.73 -14.93
C ASP A 130 -3.11 9.81 -14.06
N GLY A 131 -1.79 9.84 -14.26
CA GLY A 131 -0.84 8.96 -13.58
C GLY A 131 -0.95 9.01 -12.04
N LYS A 132 -1.20 10.18 -11.45
CA LYS A 132 -1.36 10.33 -10.00
C LYS A 132 -2.66 9.72 -9.50
N VAL A 133 -3.73 9.81 -10.30
CA VAL A 133 -5.01 9.18 -9.99
C VAL A 133 -4.88 7.67 -10.03
N LYS A 134 -4.18 7.15 -11.05
CA LYS A 134 -3.89 5.72 -11.18
C LYS A 134 -3.10 5.19 -9.99
N GLU A 135 -1.97 5.83 -9.66
CA GLU A 135 -1.14 5.44 -8.53
C GLU A 135 -1.92 5.46 -7.22
N LYS A 136 -2.67 6.54 -6.95
CA LYS A 136 -3.47 6.66 -5.74
C LYS A 136 -4.48 5.52 -5.61
N LYS A 137 -5.23 5.21 -6.66
CA LYS A 137 -6.24 4.15 -6.64
C LYS A 137 -5.63 2.76 -6.49
N GLN A 138 -4.55 2.47 -7.21
CA GLN A 138 -3.82 1.21 -7.07
C GLN A 138 -3.35 1.03 -5.62
N MET A 139 -2.79 2.09 -5.02
CA MET A 139 -2.35 2.06 -3.64
C MET A 139 -3.49 1.90 -2.64
N GLU A 140 -4.63 2.55 -2.84
CA GLU A 140 -5.82 2.36 -1.99
C GLU A 140 -6.33 0.91 -2.02
N ILE A 141 -6.33 0.27 -3.18
CA ILE A 141 -6.74 -1.13 -3.33
C ILE A 141 -5.72 -2.06 -2.67
N ILE A 142 -4.42 -1.92 -2.99
CA ILE A 142 -3.35 -2.73 -2.39
C ILE A 142 -3.34 -2.58 -0.86
N ASN A 143 -3.47 -1.36 -0.35
CA ASN A 143 -3.50 -1.09 1.09
C ASN A 143 -4.73 -1.69 1.79
N ALA A 144 -5.87 -1.79 1.10
CA ALA A 144 -7.05 -2.45 1.68
C ALA A 144 -6.82 -3.96 1.83
N PHE A 145 -6.26 -4.62 0.82
CA PHE A 145 -5.91 -6.04 0.89
C PHE A 145 -4.79 -6.31 1.92
N LEU A 146 -3.75 -5.47 1.96
CA LEU A 146 -2.72 -5.56 3.00
C LEU A 146 -3.26 -5.22 4.39
N GLY A 147 -4.20 -4.29 4.53
CA GLY A 147 -4.82 -3.99 5.82
C GLY A 147 -5.68 -5.15 6.33
N LYS A 148 -6.31 -5.90 5.42
CA LYS A 148 -7.05 -7.13 5.73
C LYS A 148 -6.11 -8.25 6.19
N ASN A 149 -5.05 -8.51 5.42
CA ASN A 149 -4.21 -9.69 5.58
C ASN A 149 -2.96 -9.46 6.46
N CYS A 150 -2.55 -8.21 6.64
CA CYS A 150 -1.29 -7.80 7.27
C CYS A 150 -1.39 -6.51 8.12
N PRO A 151 -2.35 -6.40 9.07
CA PRO A 151 -2.63 -5.14 9.75
C PRO A 151 -1.48 -4.63 10.63
N LYS A 152 -0.56 -5.50 11.08
CA LYS A 152 0.57 -5.09 11.95
C LYS A 152 1.72 -4.53 11.11
N GLU A 153 1.99 -5.12 9.96
CA GLU A 153 3.11 -4.81 9.08
C GLU A 153 2.75 -3.74 8.04
N GLN A 154 1.46 -3.35 7.94
CA GLN A 154 0.98 -2.28 7.05
C GLN A 154 1.78 -0.98 7.18
N LYS A 155 2.21 -0.64 8.40
CA LYS A 155 3.05 0.55 8.64
C LYS A 155 4.43 0.45 7.99
N VAL A 156 5.02 -0.74 7.98
CA VAL A 156 6.32 -1.00 7.34
C VAL A 156 6.18 -0.84 5.84
N PHE A 157 5.14 -1.44 5.26
CA PHE A 157 4.85 -1.31 3.84
C PHE A 157 4.60 0.15 3.45
N GLN A 158 3.84 0.92 4.24
CA GLN A 158 3.61 2.33 3.96
C GLN A 158 4.90 3.15 3.97
N LYS A 159 5.82 2.91 4.93
CA LYS A 159 7.14 3.56 4.93
C LYS A 159 7.96 3.22 3.69
N PHE A 160 7.90 1.97 3.24
CA PHE A 160 8.57 1.53 2.01
C PHE A 160 8.00 2.24 0.76
N MET A 161 6.68 2.41 0.69
CA MET A 161 6.05 3.18 -0.37
C MET A 161 6.45 4.66 -0.36
N ASP A 162 6.52 5.27 0.82
CA ASP A 162 7.00 6.65 0.98
C ASP A 162 8.46 6.78 0.51
N PHE A 163 9.30 5.78 0.78
CA PHE A 163 10.67 5.73 0.25
C PHE A 163 10.68 5.69 -1.28
N GLY A 164 9.85 4.87 -1.92
CA GLY A 164 9.73 4.81 -3.37
C GLY A 164 9.37 6.16 -4.00
N LYS A 165 8.43 6.90 -3.39
CA LYS A 165 8.03 8.24 -3.83
C LYS A 165 9.16 9.26 -3.75
N GLU A 166 9.88 9.27 -2.63
CA GLU A 166 11.00 10.20 -2.43
C GLU A 166 12.17 9.88 -3.38
N MET A 167 12.40 8.60 -3.68
CA MET A 167 13.36 8.15 -4.68
C MET A 167 12.99 8.62 -6.09
N GLU A 168 11.73 8.46 -6.50
CA GLU A 168 11.25 8.93 -7.80
C GLU A 168 11.39 10.45 -7.92
N ALA A 169 10.99 11.18 -6.88
CA ALA A 169 11.16 12.64 -6.84
C ALA A 169 12.63 13.06 -7.00
N LEU A 170 13.56 12.36 -6.34
CA LEU A 170 14.99 12.63 -6.46
C LEU A 170 15.52 12.36 -7.88
N GLN A 171 15.06 11.28 -8.51
CA GLN A 171 15.44 10.95 -9.89
C GLN A 171 14.92 11.98 -10.90
N ASN A 172 13.71 12.52 -10.67
CA ASN A 172 13.13 13.54 -11.54
C ASN A 172 13.88 14.87 -11.40
N LYS A 173 14.28 15.25 -10.18
CA LYS A 173 15.13 16.44 -9.93
C LYS A 173 16.49 16.37 -10.63
N GLY A 174 17.04 15.18 -10.83
CA GLY A 174 18.30 14.99 -11.56
C GLY A 174 18.21 15.11 -13.09
N LYS A 175 17.00 15.26 -13.64
CA LYS A 175 16.75 15.39 -15.08
C LYS A 175 16.37 16.82 -15.49
N GLU A 176 16.16 17.71 -14.52
CA GLU A 176 15.96 19.16 -14.71
C GLU A 176 17.30 19.88 -14.83
#